data_AF-A0A941VMC4-F1
#
_entry.id   AF-A0A941VMC4-F1
#
_cell.length_a   1.000
_cell.length_b   1.000
_cell.length_c   1.000
_cell.angle_alpha   90.00
_cell.angle_beta   90.00
_cell.angle_gamma   90.00
#
_symmetry.space_group_name_H-M   'P 1'
#
loop_
_entity.id
_entity.type
_entity.pdbx_description
1 polymer ?
#
loop_
_entity_poly.entity_id
_entity_poly.type
_entity_poly.pdbx_seq_one_letter_code
_entity_poly.pdbx_strand_id
1 'polypeptide(L)'
;VFHFDTQRTIVLVLVVNITAALGAFAFGHIQDRIGHVPAIALTLAAWIVMVLLAWAAPDERMFWLAANLAGLCMGASQSAGRAMVGLLAPPAHQAEFFGLWGLAVKLASIVGPLTYGATSWLTAGDHRQALLVTGTYFVAGLLVLQGIRADRGRRAAYRFTLAGVS
;
A
#
# COMPACT_ATOMS: atom_id res chain seq x y z
N VAL A 1 16.75 13.91 12.98
CA VAL A 1 17.06 15.23 12.36
C VAL A 1 15.89 16.23 12.40
N PHE A 2 14.82 16.02 13.17
CA PHE A 2 13.95 17.11 13.63
C PHE A 2 13.60 16.83 15.09
N HIS A 3 13.85 17.79 16.01
CA HIS A 3 13.38 17.72 17.39
C HIS A 3 11.85 17.95 17.39
N PHE A 4 11.09 16.98 16.87
CA PHE A 4 9.64 16.99 17.02
C PHE A 4 9.33 16.73 18.49
N ASP A 5 8.82 17.74 19.17
CA ASP A 5 8.17 17.58 20.46
C ASP A 5 7.17 16.42 20.38
N THR A 6 7.12 15.56 21.39
CA THR A 6 6.32 14.32 21.41
C THR A 6 4.86 14.60 21.01
N GLN A 7 4.35 15.78 21.40
CA GLN A 7 3.03 16.28 21.01
C GLN A 7 2.84 16.41 19.50
N ARG A 8 3.81 16.94 18.74
CA ARG A 8 3.69 17.10 17.28
C ARG A 8 3.69 15.75 16.56
N THR A 9 4.50 14.79 17.02
CA THR A 9 4.51 13.44 16.45
C THR A 9 3.17 12.74 16.66
N ILE A 10 2.57 12.86 17.85
CA ILE A 10 1.25 12.31 18.14
C ILE A 10 0.20 12.96 17.22
N VAL A 11 0.19 14.28 17.08
CA VAL A 11 -0.75 15.00 16.20
C VAL A 11 -0.56 14.57 14.74
N LEU A 12 0.67 14.45 14.26
CA LEU A 12 0.97 14.00 12.90
C LEU A 12 0.38 12.61 12.65
N VAL A 13 0.63 11.65 13.55
CA VAL A 13 0.08 10.29 13.45
C VAL A 13 -1.45 10.32 13.45
N LEU A 14 -2.07 11.16 14.28
CA LEU A 14 -3.52 11.26 14.40
C LEU A 14 -4.15 11.84 13.11
N VAL A 15 -3.56 12.90 12.56
CA VAL A 15 -3.99 13.48 11.28
C VAL A 15 -3.82 12.47 10.14
N VAL A 16 -2.69 11.77 10.08
CA VAL A 16 -2.45 10.73 9.06
C VAL A 16 -3.51 9.64 9.12
N ASN A 17 -3.94 9.22 10.31
CA ASN A 17 -5.00 8.22 10.46
C ASN A 17 -6.37 8.74 10.00
N ILE A 18 -6.73 9.99 10.31
CA ILE A 18 -7.97 10.61 9.81
C ILE A 18 -7.93 10.70 8.28
N THR A 19 -6.82 11.19 7.73
CA THR A 19 -6.63 11.29 6.29
C THR A 19 -6.62 9.90 5.64
N ALA A 20 -6.10 8.87 6.30
CA ALA A 20 -6.18 7.49 5.84
C ALA A 20 -7.61 6.96 5.82
N ALA A 21 -8.43 7.26 6.83
CA ALA A 21 -9.84 6.92 6.82
C ALA A 21 -10.57 7.60 5.65
N LEU A 22 -10.35 8.90 5.44
CA LEU A 22 -10.90 9.64 4.31
C LEU A 22 -10.44 9.08 2.96
N GLY A 23 -9.16 8.73 2.85
CA GLY A 23 -8.58 8.09 1.68
C GLY A 23 -9.22 6.76 1.39
N ALA A 24 -9.44 5.91 2.40
CA ALA A 24 -10.11 4.63 2.22
C ALA A 24 -11.52 4.78 1.65
N PHE A 25 -12.30 5.76 2.13
CA PHE A 25 -13.64 6.04 1.60
C PHE A 25 -13.63 6.61 0.18
N ALA A 26 -12.82 7.64 -0.07
CA ALA A 26 -12.72 8.26 -1.38
C ALA A 26 -12.22 7.27 -2.43
N PHE A 27 -11.21 6.48 -2.07
CA PHE A 27 -10.61 5.50 -2.96
C PHE A 27 -11.50 4.28 -3.18
N GLY A 28 -12.30 3.88 -2.19
CA GLY A 28 -13.33 2.84 -2.39
C GLY A 28 -14.32 3.23 -3.49
N HIS A 29 -14.79 4.49 -3.49
CA HIS A 29 -15.72 4.98 -4.49
C HIS A 29 -15.10 5.08 -5.90
N ILE A 30 -13.82 5.48 -5.96
CA ILE A 30 -13.03 5.51 -7.19
C ILE A 30 -12.77 4.09 -7.71
N GLN A 31 -12.45 3.16 -6.82
CA GLN A 31 -12.17 1.76 -7.16
C GLN A 31 -13.39 1.06 -7.76
N ASP A 32 -14.59 1.32 -7.25
CA ASP A 32 -15.84 0.77 -7.79
C ASP A 32 -16.15 1.28 -9.21
N ARG A 33 -15.68 2.48 -9.56
CA ARG A 33 -15.90 3.11 -10.88
C ARG A 33 -14.88 2.68 -11.94
N ILE A 34 -13.61 2.53 -11.57
CA ILE A 34 -12.50 2.32 -12.53
C ILE A 34 -12.11 0.83 -12.59
N GLY A 35 -12.51 0.03 -11.60
CA GLY A 35 -12.17 -1.38 -11.49
C GLY A 35 -10.94 -1.62 -10.60
N HIS A 36 -10.88 -2.81 -10.00
CA HIS A 36 -9.97 -3.07 -8.88
C HIS A 36 -8.48 -3.09 -9.25
N VAL A 37 -8.11 -3.46 -10.47
CA VAL A 37 -6.69 -3.50 -10.91
C VAL A 37 -6.12 -2.11 -11.22
N PRO A 38 -6.76 -1.25 -12.04
CA PRO A 38 -6.28 0.11 -12.23
C PRO A 38 -6.32 0.93 -10.93
N ALA A 39 -7.24 0.63 -10.01
CA ALA A 39 -7.24 1.23 -8.67
C ALA A 39 -5.95 0.92 -7.89
N ILE A 40 -5.50 -0.33 -7.89
CA ILE A 40 -4.24 -0.73 -7.22
C ILE A 40 -3.03 -0.11 -7.92
N ALA A 41 -3.03 -0.06 -9.26
CA ALA A 41 -1.96 0.64 -9.98
C ALA A 41 -1.88 2.13 -9.60
N LEU A 42 -3.03 2.79 -9.45
CA LEU A 42 -3.12 4.19 -9.02
C LEU A 42 -2.62 4.38 -7.58
N THR A 43 -2.92 3.47 -6.64
CA THR A 43 -2.38 3.57 -5.27
C THR A 43 -0.86 3.42 -5.24
N LEU A 44 -0.32 2.46 -6.00
CA LEU A 44 1.12 2.27 -6.13
C LEU A 44 1.82 3.47 -6.76
N ALA A 45 1.23 4.05 -7.81
CA ALA A 45 1.74 5.28 -8.41
C ALA A 45 1.71 6.45 -7.41
N ALA A 46 0.63 6.60 -6.64
CA ALA A 46 0.51 7.63 -5.62
C ALA A 46 1.56 7.46 -4.49
N TRP A 47 1.87 6.22 -4.09
CA TRP A 47 2.97 5.93 -3.16
C TRP A 47 4.33 6.36 -3.72
N ILE A 48 4.61 6.09 -4.99
CA ILE A 48 5.87 6.52 -5.64
C ILE A 48 5.97 8.05 -5.64
N VAL A 49 4.90 8.75 -6.02
CA VAL A 49 4.85 10.22 -6.00
C VAL A 49 5.06 10.76 -4.57
N MET A 50 4.44 10.14 -3.58
CA MET A 50 4.61 10.51 -2.17
C MET A 50 6.06 10.36 -1.72
N VAL A 51 6.71 9.23 -2.03
CA VAL A 51 8.13 9.01 -1.68
C VAL A 51 9.03 10.05 -2.33
N LEU A 52 8.78 10.41 -3.60
CA LEU A 52 9.53 11.45 -4.29
C LEU A 52 9.31 12.84 -3.66
N LEU A 53 8.07 13.17 -3.30
CA LEU A 53 7.74 14.42 -2.60
C LEU A 53 8.41 14.49 -1.23
N ALA A 54 8.37 13.40 -0.46
CA ALA A 54 9.01 13.34 0.86
C ALA A 54 10.54 13.39 0.76
N TRP A 55 11.14 12.80 -0.28
CA TRP A 55 12.57 12.90 -0.55
C TRP A 55 12.98 14.32 -0.95
N ALA A 56 12.18 14.98 -1.81
CA ALA A 56 12.44 16.33 -2.29
C ALA A 56 12.08 17.44 -1.29
N ALA A 57 11.29 17.13 -0.25
CA ALA A 57 10.77 18.09 0.73
C ALA A 57 11.91 18.86 1.45
N PRO A 58 12.11 20.16 1.17
CA PRO A 58 13.08 21.00 1.88
C PRO A 58 12.46 21.64 3.13
N ASP A 59 11.13 21.75 3.18
CA ASP A 59 10.35 22.53 4.16
C ASP A 59 9.28 21.70 4.86
N GLU A 60 8.93 22.09 6.09
CA GLU A 60 7.91 21.43 6.94
C GLU A 60 6.54 21.34 6.23
N ARG A 61 6.16 22.36 5.45
CA ARG A 61 4.89 22.35 4.70
C ARG A 61 4.80 21.23 3.67
N MET A 62 5.90 20.94 2.97
CA MET A 62 5.95 19.87 1.98
C MET A 62 5.90 18.50 2.66
N PHE A 63 6.51 18.37 3.84
CA PHE A 63 6.42 17.17 4.67
C PHE A 63 4.98 16.89 5.13
N TRP A 64 4.22 17.92 5.54
CA TRP A 64 2.81 17.78 5.87
C TRP A 64 1.95 17.35 4.67
N LEU A 65 2.24 17.87 3.47
CA LEU A 65 1.58 17.44 2.24
C LEU A 65 1.88 15.97 1.94
N ALA A 66 3.15 15.56 2.03
CA ALA A 66 3.57 14.18 1.84
C ALA A 66 2.95 13.24 2.90
N ALA A 67 2.85 13.67 4.15
CA ALA A 67 2.20 12.90 5.22
C ALA A 67 0.71 12.69 4.97
N ASN A 68 -0.01 13.71 4.52
CA ASN A 68 -1.43 13.57 4.14
C ASN A 68 -1.59 12.64 2.94
N LEU A 69 -0.74 12.79 1.92
CA LEU A 69 -0.75 11.90 0.76
C LEU A 69 -0.43 10.45 1.16
N ALA A 70 0.53 10.24 2.08
CA ALA A 70 0.84 8.93 2.63
C ALA A 70 -0.36 8.33 3.37
N GLY A 71 -1.08 9.13 4.16
CA GLY A 71 -2.34 8.73 4.79
C GLY A 71 -3.35 8.25 3.77
N LEU A 72 -3.65 9.06 2.75
CA LEU A 72 -4.58 8.69 1.67
C LEU A 72 -4.17 7.37 1.00
N CYS A 73 -2.89 7.22 0.65
CA CYS A 73 -2.34 6.04 0.00
C CYS A 73 -2.41 4.80 0.90
N MET A 74 -2.18 4.96 2.21
CA MET A 74 -2.27 3.89 3.20
C MET A 74 -3.70 3.35 3.30
N GLY A 75 -4.69 4.24 3.43
CA GLY A 75 -6.10 3.87 3.47
C GLY A 75 -6.57 3.20 2.17
N ALA A 76 -6.18 3.77 1.03
CA ALA A 76 -6.51 3.23 -0.28
C ALA A 76 -5.92 1.82 -0.50
N SER A 77 -4.66 1.61 -0.10
CA SER A 77 -3.97 0.31 -0.25
C SER A 77 -4.58 -0.78 0.63
N GLN A 78 -5.00 -0.43 1.86
CA GLN A 78 -5.67 -1.39 2.75
C GLN A 78 -7.03 -1.85 2.20
N SER A 79 -7.83 -0.92 1.67
CA SER A 79 -9.12 -1.26 1.04
C SER A 79 -8.92 -2.08 -0.23
N ALA A 80 -8.04 -1.62 -1.12
CA ALA A 80 -7.82 -2.26 -2.42
C ALA A 80 -7.24 -3.67 -2.30
N GLY A 81 -6.32 -3.90 -1.35
CA GLY A 81 -5.76 -5.22 -1.08
C GLY A 81 -6.84 -6.24 -0.64
N ARG A 82 -7.72 -5.84 0.28
CA ARG A 82 -8.84 -6.70 0.73
C ARG A 82 -9.82 -7.01 -0.40
N ALA A 83 -10.16 -6.00 -1.20
CA ALA A 83 -11.03 -6.18 -2.36
C ALA A 83 -10.43 -7.16 -3.39
N MET A 84 -9.13 -7.06 -3.68
CA MET A 84 -8.45 -7.96 -4.62
C MET A 84 -8.43 -9.41 -4.15
N VAL A 85 -8.18 -9.66 -2.87
CA VAL A 85 -8.25 -11.01 -2.30
C VAL A 85 -9.67 -11.57 -2.41
N GLY A 86 -10.70 -10.76 -2.09
CA GLY A 86 -12.10 -11.17 -2.22
C GLY A 86 -12.50 -11.55 -3.65
N LEU A 87 -11.92 -10.90 -4.66
CA LEU A 87 -12.18 -11.19 -6.08
C LEU A 87 -11.44 -12.43 -6.60
N LEU A 88 -10.25 -12.69 -6.08
CA LEU A 88 -9.41 -13.82 -6.50
C LEU A 88 -9.75 -15.11 -5.73
N ALA A 89 -10.35 -14.98 -4.55
CA ALA A 89 -10.69 -16.12 -3.71
C ALA A 89 -11.92 -16.89 -4.26
N PRO A 90 -11.83 -18.21 -4.46
CA PRO A 90 -12.98 -19.05 -4.78
C PRO A 90 -14.02 -18.99 -3.65
N PRO A 91 -15.34 -19.01 -3.93
CA PRO A 91 -16.38 -18.92 -2.92
C PRO A 91 -16.25 -19.98 -1.81
N ALA A 92 -15.80 -21.19 -2.17
CA ALA A 92 -15.62 -22.30 -1.24
C ALA A 92 -14.37 -22.18 -0.34
N HIS A 93 -13.39 -21.34 -0.71
CA HIS A 93 -12.09 -21.25 -0.02
C HIS A 93 -11.73 -19.83 0.44
N GLN A 94 -12.72 -18.94 0.59
CA GLN A 94 -12.48 -17.55 0.97
C GLN A 94 -11.69 -17.42 2.28
N ALA A 95 -12.02 -18.21 3.30
CA ALA A 95 -11.32 -18.19 4.58
C ALA A 95 -9.83 -18.54 4.47
N GLU A 96 -9.47 -19.48 3.60
CA GLU A 96 -8.08 -19.91 3.38
C GLU A 96 -7.27 -18.81 2.67
N PHE A 97 -7.83 -18.22 1.62
CA PHE A 97 -7.20 -17.10 0.90
C PHE A 97 -7.02 -15.86 1.78
N PHE A 98 -8.02 -15.52 2.60
CA PHE A 98 -7.89 -14.42 3.57
C PHE A 98 -6.89 -14.75 4.68
N GLY A 99 -6.78 -16.02 5.10
CA GLY A 99 -5.77 -16.48 6.04
C GLY A 99 -4.34 -16.33 5.50
N LEU A 100 -4.10 -16.77 4.25
CA LEU A 100 -2.82 -16.61 3.55
C LEU A 100 -2.47 -15.14 3.32
N TRP A 101 -3.44 -14.32 2.92
CA TRP A 101 -3.24 -12.88 2.79
C TRP A 101 -2.86 -12.24 4.14
N GLY A 102 -3.54 -12.61 5.23
CA GLY A 102 -3.22 -12.13 6.57
C GLY A 102 -1.81 -12.52 7.01
N LEU A 103 -1.37 -13.75 6.71
CA LEU A 103 0.01 -14.20 6.96
C LEU A 103 1.02 -13.37 6.15
N ALA A 104 0.75 -13.15 4.85
CA ALA A 104 1.62 -12.35 3.99
C ALA A 104 1.75 -10.90 4.49
N VAL A 105 0.64 -10.28 4.94
CA VAL A 105 0.65 -8.93 5.54
C VAL A 105 1.48 -8.91 6.81
N LYS A 106 1.35 -9.92 7.69
CA LYS A 106 2.17 -10.02 8.90
C LYS A 106 3.66 -10.16 8.57
N LEU A 107 4.02 -11.01 7.62
CA LEU A 107 5.41 -11.15 7.18
C LEU A 107 5.94 -9.83 6.59
N ALA A 108 5.15 -9.15 5.76
CA ALA A 108 5.52 -7.84 5.21
C ALA A 108 5.72 -6.79 6.31
N SER A 109 4.91 -6.82 7.38
CA SER A 109 5.06 -5.93 8.54
C SER A 109 6.33 -6.16 9.36
N ILE A 110 6.98 -7.32 9.21
CA ILE A 110 8.27 -7.65 9.82
C ILE A 110 9.41 -7.27 8.85
N VAL A 111 9.31 -7.69 7.59
CA VAL A 111 10.35 -7.48 6.57
C VAL A 111 10.56 -5.99 6.26
N GLY A 112 9.48 -5.20 6.23
CA GLY A 112 9.54 -3.76 5.94
C GLY A 112 10.43 -2.99 6.94
N PRO A 113 10.10 -2.98 8.24
CA PRO A 113 10.91 -2.32 9.26
C PRO A 113 12.33 -2.89 9.37
N LEU A 114 12.51 -4.21 9.20
CA LEU A 114 13.84 -4.81 9.21
C LEU A 114 14.72 -4.27 8.07
N THR A 115 14.18 -4.20 6.86
CA THR A 115 14.92 -3.69 5.70
C THR A 115 15.16 -2.18 5.80
N TYR A 116 14.17 -1.43 6.27
CA TYR A 116 14.31 0.01 6.55
C TYR A 116 15.38 0.27 7.63
N GLY A 117 15.40 -0.50 8.71
CA GLY A 117 16.40 -0.41 9.77
C GLY A 117 17.80 -0.77 9.30
N ALA A 118 17.94 -1.86 8.55
CA ALA A 118 19.23 -2.30 7.99
C ALA A 118 19.79 -1.25 7.02
N THR A 119 18.96 -0.71 6.12
CA THR A 119 19.37 0.34 5.19
C THR A 119 19.69 1.65 5.91
N SER A 120 18.89 2.07 6.89
CA SER A 120 19.19 3.26 7.69
C SER A 120 20.51 3.13 8.48
N TRP A 121 20.87 1.92 8.93
CA TRP A 121 22.13 1.65 9.61
C TRP A 121 23.32 1.69 8.64
N LEU A 122 23.17 1.09 7.45
CA LEU A 122 24.19 1.10 6.39
C LEU A 122 24.46 2.50 5.82
N THR A 123 23.44 3.36 5.77
CA THR A 123 23.57 4.75 5.29
C THR A 123 23.91 5.76 6.40
N ALA A 124 24.42 5.30 7.56
CA ALA A 124 24.85 6.18 8.65
C ALA A 124 23.80 7.22 9.10
N GLY A 125 22.50 6.90 9.00
CA GLY A 125 21.41 7.76 9.47
C GLY A 125 20.77 8.70 8.44
N ASP A 126 21.11 8.62 7.15
CA ASP A 126 20.44 9.43 6.13
C ASP A 126 19.04 8.86 5.78
N HIS A 127 18.02 9.35 6.47
CA HIS A 127 16.63 8.93 6.28
C HIS A 127 16.11 9.13 4.85
N ARG A 128 16.72 10.03 4.05
CA ARG A 128 16.33 10.25 2.66
C ARG A 128 16.60 9.01 1.79
N GLN A 129 17.71 8.31 2.03
CA GLN A 129 18.01 7.08 1.28
C GLN A 129 17.11 5.91 1.72
N ALA A 130 16.80 5.81 3.01
CA ALA A 130 15.86 4.80 3.51
C ALA A 130 14.43 4.98 2.94
N LEU A 131 14.02 6.23 2.69
CA LEU A 131 12.79 6.53 1.96
C LEU A 131 12.82 6.02 0.52
N LEU A 132 13.92 6.24 -0.20
CA LEU A 132 14.08 5.75 -1.58
C LEU A 132 14.04 4.23 -1.65
N VAL A 133 14.65 3.53 -0.69
CA VAL A 133 14.57 2.06 -0.57
C VAL A 133 13.12 1.63 -0.42
N THR A 134 12.33 2.31 0.42
CA THR A 134 10.89 2.04 0.54
C THR A 134 10.16 2.28 -0.79
N GLY A 135 10.54 3.33 -1.51
CA GLY A 135 10.09 3.60 -2.88
C GLY A 135 10.32 2.42 -3.83
N THR A 136 11.46 1.74 -3.74
CA THR A 136 11.75 0.58 -4.61
C THR A 136 10.78 -0.58 -4.41
N TYR A 137 10.28 -0.80 -3.19
CA TYR A 137 9.24 -1.81 -2.95
C TYR A 137 7.93 -1.48 -3.68
N PHE A 138 7.54 -0.20 -3.72
CA PHE A 138 6.36 0.22 -4.48
C PHE A 138 6.57 0.10 -5.98
N VAL A 139 7.76 0.41 -6.49
CA VAL A 139 8.10 0.20 -7.90
C VAL A 139 8.07 -1.29 -8.25
N ALA A 140 8.67 -2.15 -7.42
CA ALA A 140 8.64 -3.60 -7.60
C ALA A 140 7.20 -4.14 -7.56
N GLY A 141 6.38 -3.66 -6.62
CA GLY A 141 4.96 -4.00 -6.56
C GLY A 141 4.20 -3.59 -7.82
N LEU A 142 4.49 -2.42 -8.39
CA LEU A 142 3.87 -1.93 -9.62
C LEU A 142 4.30 -2.77 -10.84
N LEU A 143 5.57 -3.15 -10.93
CA LEU A 143 6.09 -4.04 -11.98
C LEU A 143 5.46 -5.44 -11.91
N VAL A 144 5.36 -6.00 -10.71
CA VAL A 144 4.67 -7.28 -10.49
C VAL A 144 3.20 -7.17 -10.89
N LEU A 145 2.54 -6.06 -10.55
CA LEU A 145 1.15 -5.81 -10.93
C LEU A 145 0.97 -5.69 -12.45
N GLN A 146 1.92 -5.09 -13.18
CA GLN A 146 1.91 -5.05 -14.64
C GLN A 146 1.99 -6.45 -15.27
N GLY A 147 2.67 -7.39 -14.59
CA GLY A 147 2.68 -8.81 -14.97
C GLY A 147 1.35 -9.53 -14.70
N ILE A 148 0.55 -9.04 -13.74
CA ILE A 148 -0.76 -9.60 -13.40
C ILE A 148 -1.81 -9.09 -14.39
N ARG A 149 -2.08 -9.90 -15.42
CA ARG A 149 -3.24 -9.69 -16.30
C ARG A 149 -4.54 -9.95 -15.54
N ALA A 150 -5.14 -8.89 -15.01
CA ALA A 150 -6.47 -8.86 -14.37
C ALA A 150 -7.53 -9.71 -15.08
N ASP A 151 -7.55 -9.65 -16.42
CA ASP A 151 -8.47 -10.38 -17.28
C ASP A 151 -8.34 -11.91 -17.19
N ARG A 152 -7.14 -12.42 -16.88
CA ARG A 152 -6.94 -13.87 -16.68
C ARG A 152 -7.34 -14.33 -15.28
N GLY A 153 -7.16 -13.50 -14.26
CA GLY A 153 -7.58 -13.81 -12.87
C GLY A 153 -9.08 -14.01 -12.75
N ARG A 154 -9.88 -13.10 -13.35
CA ARG A 154 -11.35 -13.26 -13.41
C ARG A 154 -11.76 -14.53 -14.16
N ARG A 155 -11.14 -14.82 -15.32
CA ARG A 155 -11.45 -16.03 -16.11
C ARG A 155 -11.03 -17.33 -15.41
N ALA A 156 -9.96 -17.32 -14.61
CA ALA A 156 -9.52 -18.48 -13.83
C ALA A 156 -10.45 -18.77 -12.65
N ALA A 157 -10.94 -17.74 -11.96
CA ALA A 157 -11.92 -17.89 -10.87
C ALA A 157 -13.22 -18.56 -11.36
N TYR A 158 -13.74 -18.16 -12.52
CA TYR A 158 -14.93 -18.81 -13.12
C TYR A 158 -14.70 -20.25 -13.58
N ARG A 159 -13.46 -20.62 -13.94
CA ARG A 159 -13.13 -22.00 -14.36
C ARG A 159 -13.10 -22.98 -13.20
N PHE A 160 -12.69 -22.55 -12.00
CA PHE A 160 -12.73 -23.41 -10.80
C PHE A 160 -14.17 -23.65 -10.31
N THR A 161 -15.09 -22.69 -10.49
CA THR A 161 -16.51 -22.90 -10.18
C THR A 161 -17.15 -23.97 -11.07
N LEU A 162 -16.73 -24.09 -12.33
CA LEU A 162 -17.26 -25.10 -13.25
C LEU A 162 -16.62 -26.49 -13.05
N ALA A 163 -15.36 -26.56 -12.60
CA ALA A 163 -14.66 -27.82 -12.35
C ALA A 163 -15.05 -28.50 -11.02
N GLY A 164 -15.66 -27.77 -10.08
CA GLY A 164 -16.16 -28.32 -8.80
C GLY A 164 -17.61 -28.84 -8.86
N VAL A 165 -18.25 -28.83 -10.03
CA VAL A 165 -19.66 -29.24 -10.22
C VAL A 165 -19.80 -30.53 -11.06
N SER A 166 -18.69 -31.17 -11.44
CA SER A 166 -18.65 -32.47 -12.14
C SER A 166 -17.98 -33.53 -11.30
#